data_AF-A0A1I4F8Z2-F1
#
_entry.id   AF-A0A1I4F8Z2-F1
#
_cell.length_a   1.000
_cell.length_b   1.000
_cell.length_c   1.000
_cell.angle_alpha   90.00
_cell.angle_beta   90.00
_cell.angle_gamma   90.00
#
_symmetry.space_group_name_H-M   'P 1'
#
loop_
_entity.id
_entity.type
_entity.pdbx_description
1 polymer ?
#
loop_
_entity_poly.entity_id
_entity_poly.type
_entity_poly.pdbx_seq_one_letter_code
_entity_poly.pdbx_strand_id
1 'polypeptide(L)' 'MGLTLDQFADEIRRDIEAFVADYRKKHEENPEHYPLELPDNNAGLWSEFFMDFHLHGKAQD' A
#
# COMPACT_ATOMS: atom_id res chain seq x y z
N MET A 1 -15.90 -15.37 16.84
CA MET A 1 -14.66 -16.07 16.42
C MET A 1 -13.56 -15.04 16.43
N GLY A 2 -12.42 -15.34 17.07
CA GLY A 2 -11.27 -14.43 17.10
C GLY A 2 -10.34 -14.71 15.92
N LEU A 3 -9.69 -13.68 15.42
CA LEU A 3 -8.63 -13.81 14.43
C LEU A 3 -7.32 -14.13 15.16
N THR A 4 -6.55 -15.10 14.66
CA THR A 4 -5.21 -15.37 15.21
C THR A 4 -4.22 -14.30 14.74
N LEU A 5 -3.13 -14.13 15.47
CA LEU A 5 -2.06 -13.20 15.08
C LEU A 5 -1.50 -13.54 13.68
N ASP A 6 -1.36 -14.83 13.37
CA ASP A 6 -0.89 -15.30 12.07
C ASP A 6 -1.86 -14.91 10.95
N GLN A 7 -3.17 -15.12 11.15
CA GLN A 7 -4.17 -14.70 10.17
C GLN A 7 -4.14 -13.18 9.93
N PHE A 8 -3.99 -12.38 10.99
CA PHE A 8 -3.89 -10.94 10.86
C PHE A 8 -2.63 -10.54 10.09
N ALA A 9 -1.49 -11.16 10.39
CA ALA A 9 -0.25 -10.92 9.68
C ALA A 9 -0.35 -11.29 8.20
N ASP A 10 -1.01 -12.39 7.85
CA ASP A 10 -1.27 -12.78 6.47
C ASP A 10 -2.19 -11.81 5.72
N GLU A 11 -3.22 -11.26 6.37
CA GLU A 11 -4.07 -10.22 5.78
C GLU A 11 -3.27 -8.95 5.47
N ILE A 12 -2.47 -8.47 6.41
CA ILE A 12 -1.64 -7.28 6.21
C ILE A 12 -0.61 -7.50 5.10
N ARG A 13 0.01 -8.69 5.00
CA ARG A 13 0.93 -9.00 3.91
C ARG A 13 0.25 -8.90 2.55
N ARG A 14 -0.94 -9.50 2.39
CA ARG A 14 -1.71 -9.42 1.14
C ARG A 14 -2.06 -7.99 0.77
N ASP A 15 -2.39 -7.17 1.75
CA ASP A 15 -2.69 -5.75 1.52
C ASP A 15 -1.46 -4.97 1.05
N ILE A 16 -0.30 -5.25 1.63
CA ILE A 16 0.97 -4.65 1.18
C ILE A 16 1.28 -5.08 -0.26
N GLU A 17 1.09 -6.36 -0.60
CA GLU A 17 1.27 -6.85 -1.97
C GLU A 17 0.32 -6.16 -2.96
N ALA A 18 -0.95 -5.99 -2.58
CA ALA A 18 -1.93 -5.27 -3.38
C ALA A 18 -1.57 -3.79 -3.57
N PHE A 19 -1.12 -3.13 -2.51
CA PHE A 19 -0.63 -1.75 -2.57
C PHE A 19 0.54 -1.60 -3.54
N VAL A 20 1.55 -2.48 -3.44
CA VAL A 20 2.72 -2.42 -4.34
C VAL A 20 2.31 -2.64 -5.79
N ALA A 21 1.39 -3.56 -6.06
CA ALA A 21 0.90 -3.81 -7.42
C ALA A 21 0.12 -2.60 -7.98
N ASP A 22 -0.77 -2.00 -7.18
CA ASP A 22 -1.53 -0.80 -7.56
C ASP A 22 -0.61 0.41 -7.79
N TYR A 23 0.32 0.66 -6.86
CA TYR A 23 1.25 1.78 -6.94
C TYR A 23 2.14 1.68 -8.19
N ARG A 24 2.59 0.47 -8.54
CA ARG A 24 3.36 0.23 -9.78
C ARG A 24 2.56 0.53 -11.04
N LYS A 25 1.29 0.15 -11.10
CA LYS A 25 0.41 0.49 -12.24
C LYS A 25 0.24 2.00 -12.37
N LYS A 26 -0.02 2.68 -11.25
CA LYS A 26 -0.13 4.15 -11.21
C LYS A 26 1.19 4.83 -11.60
N HIS A 27 2.34 4.24 -11.27
CA HIS A 27 3.65 4.68 -11.74
C HIS A 27 3.81 4.52 -13.26
N GLU A 28 3.34 3.42 -13.85
CA GLU A 28 3.37 3.23 -15.31
C GLU A 28 2.52 4.30 -16.03
N GLU A 29 1.41 4.72 -15.42
CA GLU A 29 0.52 5.76 -15.97
C GLU A 29 1.04 7.19 -15.72
N ASN A 30 1.61 7.45 -14.54
CA ASN A 30 2.07 8.77 -14.14
C ASN A 30 3.30 8.69 -13.19
N PRO A 31 4.50 8.50 -13.76
CA PRO A 31 5.71 8.23 -12.97
C PRO A 31 6.16 9.44 -12.12
N GLU A 32 5.82 10.66 -12.52
CA GLU A 32 6.15 11.89 -11.77
C GLU A 32 5.35 11.99 -10.46
N HIS A 33 4.09 11.52 -10.46
CA HIS A 33 3.23 11.55 -9.27
C HIS A 33 3.35 10.31 -8.39
N TYR A 34 3.82 9.19 -8.94
CA TYR A 34 3.96 7.92 -8.21
C TYR A 34 5.41 7.43 -8.25
N PRO A 35 6.36 8.12 -7.62
CA PRO A 35 7.77 7.72 -7.67
C PRO A 35 8.02 6.41 -6.91
N LEU A 36 8.80 5.51 -7.49
CA LEU A 36 9.17 4.24 -6.85
C LEU A 36 10.28 4.39 -5.78
N GLU A 37 10.83 5.60 -5.65
CA GLU A 37 11.83 5.95 -4.66
C GLU A 37 11.44 7.28 -4.02
N LEU A 38 11.45 7.32 -2.69
CA LEU A 38 11.26 8.54 -1.91
C LEU A 38 12.60 8.95 -1.30
N PRO A 39 12.92 10.24 -1.25
CA PRO A 39 14.11 10.70 -0.53
C PRO A 39 13.99 10.36 0.96
N ASP A 40 15.11 10.15 1.66
CA ASP A 40 15.14 9.70 3.07
C ASP A 40 14.26 10.56 4.00
N ASN A 41 14.21 11.87 3.76
CA ASN A 41 13.39 12.80 4.55
C ASN A 41 11.87 12.59 4.39
N ASN A 42 11.47 11.82 3.37
CA ASN A 42 10.09 11.52 3.01
C ASN A 42 9.77 10.02 3.09
N ALA A 43 10.69 9.18 3.60
CA ALA A 43 10.48 7.73 3.69
C ALA A 43 9.24 7.36 4.54
N GLY A 44 8.85 8.22 5.49
CA GLY A 44 7.64 8.06 6.29
C GLY A 44 6.33 8.11 5.47
N LEU A 45 6.34 8.71 4.27
CA LEU A 45 5.15 8.81 3.42
C LEU A 45 4.70 7.44 2.89
N TRP A 46 5.58 6.42 2.84
CA TRP A 46 5.18 5.08 2.41
C TRP A 46 4.07 4.51 3.29
N SER A 47 4.14 4.73 4.60
CA SER A 47 3.10 4.29 5.53
C SER A 47 1.80 5.08 5.32
N GLU A 48 1.89 6.37 5.01
CA GLU A 48 0.72 7.20 4.72
C GLU A 48 0.03 6.79 3.41
N PHE A 49 0.81 6.53 2.36
CA PHE A 49 0.30 6.02 1.08
C PHE A 49 -0.34 4.64 1.22
N PHE A 50 0.27 3.76 2.01
CA PHE A 50 -0.31 2.46 2.32
C PHE A 50 -1.62 2.59 3.10
N MET A 51 -1.69 3.47 4.11
CA MET A 51 -2.92 3.69 4.86
C MET A 51 -4.02 4.30 3.99
N ASP A 52 -3.70 5.26 3.12
CA ASP A 52 -4.67 5.81 2.17
C ASP A 52 -5.18 4.72 1.20
N PHE A 53 -4.29 3.89 0.66
CA PHE A 53 -4.69 2.73 -0.14
C PHE A 53 -5.57 1.75 0.63
N HIS A 54 -5.23 1.45 1.88
CA HIS A 54 -6.00 0.51 2.70
C HIS A 54 -7.38 1.06 3.08
N LEU A 55 -7.50 2.36 3.32
CA LEU A 55 -8.75 3.02 3.74
C LEU A 55 -9.64 3.45 2.57
N HIS A 56 -9.06 3.87 1.46
CA HIS A 56 -9.79 4.47 0.32
C HIS A 56 -9.53 3.77 -1.02
N GLY A 57 -8.40 3.06 -1.16
CA GLY A 57 -7.97 2.42 -2.40
C GLY A 57 -8.38 0.95 -2.55
N LYS A 58 -8.71 0.24 -1.46
CA LYS A 58 -9.49 -0.98 -1.53
C LYS A 58 -10.84 -0.60 -2.08
N ALA A 59 -11.06 -0.84 -3.37
CA ALA A 59 -12.37 -0.77 -3.98
C ALA A 59 -13.37 -1.37 -3.01
N GLN A 60 -14.34 -0.57 -2.57
CA GLN A 60 -15.51 -1.08 -1.85
C GLN A 60 -16.08 -2.20 -2.72
N ASP A 61 -15.93 -3.44 -2.28
CA ASP A 61 -16.70 -4.57 -2.79
C ASP A 61 -18.17 -4.40 -2.40
#